data_AF-A0A840ERG9-F1
#
_entry.id   AF-A0A840ERG9-F1
#
_cell.length_a   1.000
_cell.length_b   1.000
_cell.length_c   1.000
_cell.angle_alpha   90.00
_cell.angle_beta   90.00
_cell.angle_gamma   90.00
#
_symmetry.space_group_name_H-M   'P 1'
#
loop_
_entity.id
_entity.type
_entity.pdbx_description
1 polymer ?
#
loop_
_entity_poly.entity_id
_entity_poly.type
_entity_poly.pdbx_seq_one_letter_code
_entity_poly.pdbx_strand_id
1 'polypeptide(L)'
;MDDEQPLARWKAARSMDRVAVPGELQLTKTHVVFEPKGRRALGARFSVAKTFIAGVGTAPGTGKLFSGGKQDRLCITLGDGSEWLFVVPELSVAIERIRGALVH
;
A
#
# COMPACT_ATOMS: atom_id res chain seq x y z
N MET A 1 -15.89 16.27 -8.66
CA MET A 1 -14.61 15.79 -9.23
C MET A 1 -13.46 16.11 -8.26
N ASP A 2 -13.64 15.88 -6.95
CA ASP A 2 -12.66 16.29 -5.91
C ASP A 2 -11.84 15.13 -5.31
N ASP A 3 -11.92 13.94 -5.90
CA ASP A 3 -11.14 12.78 -5.45
C ASP A 3 -9.65 12.84 -5.87
N GLU A 4 -9.26 13.86 -6.63
CA GLU A 4 -7.91 13.97 -7.20
C GLU A 4 -6.82 14.33 -6.18
N GLN A 5 -7.16 14.93 -5.04
CA GLN A 5 -6.16 15.32 -4.05
C GLN A 5 -6.03 14.26 -2.95
N PRO A 6 -4.86 13.61 -2.80
CA PRO A 6 -4.63 12.65 -1.74
C PRO A 6 -4.67 13.34 -0.38
N LEU A 7 -5.44 12.75 0.55
CA LEU A 7 -5.48 13.11 1.97
C LEU A 7 -4.15 12.83 2.65
N ALA A 8 -3.43 11.81 2.18
CA ALA A 8 -2.09 11.48 2.63
C ALA A 8 -1.28 10.79 1.52
N ARG A 9 0.04 10.89 1.61
CA ARG A 9 0.99 10.28 0.68
C ARG A 9 2.19 9.74 1.45
N TRP A 10 2.70 8.60 1.01
CA TRP A 10 3.91 7.98 1.55
C TRP A 10 4.79 7.46 0.43
N LYS A 11 6.11 7.64 0.59
CA LYS A 11 7.05 6.83 -0.18
C LYS A 11 6.82 5.36 0.19
N ALA A 12 6.64 4.53 -0.82
CA ALA A 12 6.37 3.11 -0.61
C ALA A 12 7.09 2.26 -1.65
N ALA A 13 7.22 0.98 -1.38
CA ALA A 13 7.56 0.00 -2.41
C ALA A 13 6.60 -1.19 -2.32
N ARG A 14 5.97 -1.55 -3.44
CA ARG A 14 5.13 -2.74 -3.50
C ARG A 14 6.02 -3.97 -3.57
N SER A 15 5.83 -4.90 -2.65
CA SER A 15 6.50 -6.20 -2.68
C SER A 15 5.82 -7.11 -3.71
N MET A 16 6.59 -7.63 -4.66
CA MET A 16 6.15 -8.60 -5.66
C MET A 16 7.17 -9.74 -5.70
N ASP A 17 6.80 -10.94 -5.25
CA ASP A 17 7.64 -12.16 -5.20
C ASP A 17 9.11 -11.96 -4.79
N ARG A 18 9.96 -11.56 -5.75
CA ARG A 18 11.41 -11.40 -5.61
C ARG A 18 11.90 -9.96 -5.64
N VAL A 19 11.03 -8.99 -5.92
CA VAL A 19 11.38 -7.59 -6.13
C VAL A 19 10.50 -6.66 -5.30
N ALA A 20 11.05 -5.50 -4.96
CA ALA A 20 10.28 -4.38 -4.42
C ALA A 20 10.23 -3.28 -5.48
N VAL A 21 9.02 -2.94 -5.93
CA VAL A 21 8.82 -1.89 -6.93
C VAL A 21 8.64 -0.57 -6.20
N PRO A 22 9.56 0.41 -6.33
CA PRO A 22 9.43 1.70 -5.65
C PRO A 22 8.29 2.52 -6.26
N GLY A 23 7.64 3.34 -5.45
CA GLY A 23 6.52 4.18 -5.85
C GLY A 23 6.02 5.08 -4.73
N GLU A 24 4.78 5.54 -4.88
CA GLU A 24 4.08 6.35 -3.90
C GLU A 24 2.76 5.67 -3.55
N LEU A 25 2.49 5.51 -2.26
CA LEU A 25 1.19 5.11 -1.75
C LEU A 25 0.40 6.37 -1.39
N GLN A 26 -0.83 6.44 -1.82
CA GLN A 26 -1.73 7.57 -1.68
C GLN A 26 -3.03 7.09 -1.04
N LEU A 27 -3.51 7.85 -0.06
CA LEU A 27 -4.85 7.70 0.47
C LEU A 27 -5.66 8.89 -0.04
N THR A 28 -6.70 8.63 -0.81
CA THR A 28 -7.66 9.65 -1.26
C THR A 28 -8.94 9.55 -0.45
N LYS A 29 -9.92 10.40 -0.77
CA LYS A 29 -11.22 10.36 -0.11
C LYS A 29 -11.97 9.05 -0.37
N THR A 30 -11.76 8.39 -1.51
CA THR A 30 -12.45 7.13 -1.86
C THR A 30 -11.54 5.93 -2.05
N HIS A 31 -10.23 6.11 -2.27
CA HIS A 31 -9.33 5.03 -2.67
C HIS A 31 -8.04 4.96 -1.86
N VAL A 32 -7.42 3.78 -1.88
CA VAL A 32 -5.98 3.63 -1.65
C VAL A 32 -5.33 3.29 -2.98
N VAL A 33 -4.33 4.08 -3.36
CA VAL A 33 -3.66 3.98 -4.66
C VAL A 33 -2.17 3.84 -4.44
N PHE A 34 -1.53 2.89 -5.10
CA PHE A 34 -0.09 2.83 -5.24
C PHE A 34 0.31 3.13 -6.67
N GLU A 35 1.10 4.18 -6.85
CA GLU A 35 1.68 4.59 -8.12
C GLU A 35 3.15 4.16 -8.22
N PRO A 36 3.49 3.20 -9.09
CA PRO A 36 4.87 2.77 -9.26
C PRO A 36 5.71 3.84 -9.96
N LYS A 37 6.97 3.96 -9.55
CA LYS A 37 7.94 4.85 -10.19
C LYS A 37 8.43 4.22 -11.49
N GLY A 38 7.93 4.75 -12.62
CA GLY A 38 8.42 4.43 -13.96
C GLY A 38 7.48 3.57 -14.79
N ARG A 39 7.43 3.84 -16.10
CA ARG A 39 6.44 3.25 -17.03
C ARG A 39 6.53 1.71 -17.14
N ARG A 40 7.72 1.13 -16.99
CA ARG A 40 7.92 -0.33 -17.07
C ARG A 40 7.32 -1.08 -15.87
N ALA A 41 6.96 -0.36 -14.81
CA ALA A 41 6.43 -0.92 -13.58
C ALA A 41 4.91 -0.72 -13.42
N LEU A 42 4.19 -0.29 -14.46
CA LEU A 42 2.74 -0.03 -14.40
C LEU A 42 1.91 -1.25 -13.99
N GLY A 43 2.36 -2.47 -14.30
CA GLY A 43 1.73 -3.71 -13.82
C GLY A 43 1.78 -3.87 -12.29
N ALA A 44 2.64 -3.12 -11.61
CA ALA A 44 2.72 -3.07 -10.15
C ALA A 44 1.73 -2.07 -9.54
N ARG A 45 0.98 -1.29 -10.33
CA ARG A 45 -0.03 -0.36 -9.82
C ARG A 45 -1.07 -1.10 -8.99
N PHE A 46 -1.51 -0.45 -7.92
CA PHE A 46 -2.64 -0.86 -7.10
C PHE A 46 -3.58 0.32 -6.98
N SER A 47 -4.88 0.09 -7.09
CA SER A 47 -5.89 1.10 -6.86
C SER A 47 -7.16 0.39 -6.44
N VAL A 48 -7.64 0.65 -5.24
CA VAL A 48 -8.85 0.02 -4.73
C VAL A 48 -9.69 1.04 -3.98
N ALA A 49 -11.01 0.98 -4.15
CA ALA A 49 -11.92 1.78 -3.35
C ALA A 49 -11.89 1.26 -1.89
N LYS A 50 -11.94 2.18 -0.93
CA LYS A 50 -11.89 1.85 0.51
C LYS A 50 -12.96 0.85 0.93
N THR A 51 -14.11 0.85 0.27
CA THR A 51 -15.23 -0.06 0.51
C THR A 51 -14.90 -1.54 0.23
N PHE A 52 -13.87 -1.83 -0.57
CA PHE A 52 -13.40 -3.19 -0.84
C PHE A 52 -12.25 -3.63 0.06
N ILE A 53 -11.76 -2.75 0.94
CA ILE A 53 -10.70 -3.09 1.90
C ILE A 53 -11.35 -3.71 3.13
N ALA A 54 -11.04 -4.98 3.38
CA ALA A 54 -11.51 -5.71 4.56
C ALA A 54 -10.61 -5.50 5.78
N GLY A 55 -9.32 -5.22 5.56
CA GLY A 55 -8.36 -5.04 6.64
C GLY A 55 -7.12 -4.30 6.20
N VAL A 56 -6.48 -3.65 7.17
CA VAL A 56 -5.16 -3.04 7.02
C VAL A 56 -4.36 -3.43 8.24
N GLY A 57 -3.08 -3.78 8.12
CA GLY A 57 -2.28 -4.23 9.24
C GLY A 57 -0.80 -4.38 8.89
N THR A 58 -0.08 -5.15 9.70
CA THR A 58 1.31 -5.50 9.44
C THR A 58 1.41 -6.94 8.91
N ALA A 59 2.37 -7.16 8.02
CA ALA A 59 2.83 -8.50 7.66
C ALA A 59 4.36 -8.57 7.81
N PRO A 60 4.91 -9.70 8.28
CA PRO A 60 6.35 -9.83 8.46
C PRO A 60 7.08 -9.69 7.12
N GLY A 61 8.27 -9.09 7.17
CA GLY A 61 9.18 -9.10 6.02
C GLY A 61 9.55 -10.52 5.59
N THR A 62 9.80 -10.73 4.30
CA THR A 62 10.17 -12.07 3.76
C THR A 62 11.61 -12.48 4.09
N GLY A 63 12.38 -11.67 4.82
CA GLY A 63 13.77 -11.95 5.21
C GLY A 63 14.80 -11.87 4.08
N LYS A 64 14.39 -11.62 2.83
CA LYS A 64 15.28 -11.49 1.66
C LYS A 64 15.67 -10.03 1.43
N LEU A 65 16.97 -9.79 1.22
CA LEU A 65 17.57 -8.45 1.08
C LEU A 65 16.92 -7.58 -0.02
N PHE A 66 16.47 -8.20 -1.13
CA PHE A 66 15.98 -7.50 -2.32
C PHE A 66 14.46 -7.28 -2.41
N SER A 67 13.69 -7.82 -1.46
CA SER A 67 12.23 -7.71 -1.42
C SER A 67 11.72 -6.79 -0.30
N GLY A 68 12.59 -5.97 0.28
CA GLY A 68 12.28 -5.12 1.45
C GLY A 68 12.88 -5.59 2.78
N GLY A 69 13.76 -6.62 2.76
CA GLY A 69 14.51 -7.04 3.94
C GLY A 69 13.66 -7.68 5.04
N LYS A 70 14.12 -7.55 6.29
CA LYS A 70 13.44 -7.98 7.53
C LYS A 70 12.37 -7.00 8.02
N GLN A 71 12.15 -5.89 7.31
CA GLN A 71 11.23 -4.87 7.75
C GLN A 71 9.78 -5.34 7.60
N ASP A 72 8.96 -5.06 8.60
CA ASP A 72 7.52 -5.26 8.54
C ASP A 72 6.90 -4.41 7.42
N ARG A 73 5.83 -4.95 6.85
CA ARG A 73 5.14 -4.37 5.70
C ARG A 73 3.75 -3.95 6.08
N LEU A 74 3.28 -2.91 5.42
CA LEU A 74 1.86 -2.61 5.36
C LEU A 74 1.20 -3.73 4.57
N CYS A 75 0.23 -4.41 5.19
CA CYS A 75 -0.65 -5.35 4.53
C CYS A 75 -2.02 -4.69 4.34
N ILE A 76 -2.52 -4.69 3.11
CA ILE A 76 -3.91 -4.34 2.79
C ILE A 76 -4.60 -5.63 2.35
N THR A 77 -5.61 -6.04 3.11
CA THR A 77 -6.43 -7.23 2.83
C THR A 77 -7.73 -6.78 2.19
N LEU A 78 -8.06 -7.31 1.02
CA LEU A 78 -9.30 -7.01 0.31
C LEU A 78 -10.43 -7.98 0.74
N GLY A 79 -11.67 -7.63 0.41
CA GLY A 79 -12.85 -8.45 0.72
C GLY A 79 -12.84 -9.87 0.14
N ASP A 80 -12.04 -10.12 -0.90
CA ASP A 80 -11.82 -11.45 -1.48
C ASP A 80 -10.71 -12.26 -0.78
N GLY A 81 -10.10 -11.70 0.27
CA GLY A 81 -9.00 -12.29 1.00
C GLY A 81 -7.62 -12.08 0.38
N SER A 82 -7.52 -11.40 -0.78
CA SER A 82 -6.22 -11.08 -1.36
C SER A 82 -5.46 -10.05 -0.52
N GLU A 83 -4.14 -10.23 -0.43
CA GLU A 83 -3.25 -9.39 0.37
C GLU A 83 -2.26 -8.63 -0.51
N TRP A 84 -2.11 -7.34 -0.21
CA TRP A 84 -1.20 -6.45 -0.92
C TRP A 84 -0.20 -5.86 0.06
N LEU A 85 1.07 -6.12 -0.22
CA LEU A 85 2.18 -5.83 0.69
C LEU A 85 3.00 -4.64 0.22
N PHE A 86 3.24 -3.70 1.12
CA PHE A 86 4.02 -2.50 0.85
C PHE A 86 5.06 -2.25 1.95
N VAL A 87 6.29 -1.95 1.54
CA VAL A 87 7.30 -1.39 2.44
C VAL A 87 7.06 0.11 2.54
N VAL A 88 6.85 0.61 3.76
CA VAL A 88 6.59 2.02 4.05
C VAL A 88 7.48 2.46 5.22
N PRO A 89 8.26 3.56 5.12
CA PRO A 89 9.13 4.01 6.20
C PRO A 89 8.38 4.32 7.52
N GLU A 90 7.20 4.93 7.42
CA GLU A 90 6.36 5.31 8.57
C GLU A 90 5.18 4.35 8.74
N LEU A 91 5.48 3.06 8.86
CA LEU A 91 4.49 1.97 8.81
C LEU A 91 3.30 2.17 9.75
N SER A 92 3.55 2.39 11.05
CA SER A 92 2.48 2.54 12.03
C SER A 92 1.57 3.74 11.73
N VAL A 93 2.16 4.87 11.33
CA VAL A 93 1.40 6.08 10.97
C VAL A 93 0.54 5.83 9.74
N ALA A 94 1.07 5.14 8.72
CA ALA A 94 0.32 4.80 7.53
C ALA A 94 -0.87 3.86 7.85
N ILE A 95 -0.65 2.83 8.69
CA ILE A 95 -1.71 1.91 9.12
C ILE A 95 -2.84 2.66 9.81
N GLU A 96 -2.52 3.47 10.82
CA GLU A 96 -3.52 4.21 11.59
C GLU A 96 -4.31 5.19 10.71
N ARG A 97 -3.62 5.90 9.81
CA ARG A 97 -4.27 6.83 8.87
C ARG A 97 -5.19 6.13 7.89
N ILE A 98 -4.76 5.01 7.31
CA ILE A 98 -5.61 4.28 6.36
C ILE A 98 -6.78 3.64 7.10
N ARG A 99 -6.56 2.96 8.22
CA ARG A 99 -7.63 2.36 9.05
C ARG A 99 -8.66 3.38 9.46
N GLY A 100 -8.25 4.53 9.99
CA GLY A 100 -9.16 5.60 10.39
C GLY A 100 -10.03 6.12 9.23
N ALA A 101 -9.54 6.04 7.99
CA ALA A 101 -10.29 6.45 6.81
C ALA A 101 -11.27 5.40 6.25
N LEU A 102 -11.24 4.15 6.76
CA LEU A 102 -12.17 3.08 6.36
C LEU A 102 -13.49 3.11 7.13
N VAL A 103 -13.55 3.77 8.29
CA VAL A 103 -14.69 3.72 9.25
C VAL A 103 -15.77 4.77 8.93
N HIS A 104 -16.01 5.08 7.65
CA HIS A 104 -17.00 6.08 7.22
C HIS A 104 -17.90 5.58 6.11
#